data_AF-A0AAX4HRH8-F1
#
_entry.id   AF-A0AAX4HRH8-F1
#
_cell.length_a   1.000
_cell.length_b   1.000
_cell.length_c   1.000
_cell.angle_alpha   90.00
_cell.angle_beta   90.00
_cell.angle_gamma   90.00
#
_symmetry.space_group_name_H-M   'P 1'
#
loop_
_entity.id
_entity.type
_entity.pdbx_description
1 polymer ?
#
loop_
_entity_poly.entity_id
_entity_poly.type
_entity_poly.pdbx_seq_one_letter_code
_entity_poly.pdbx_strand_id
1 'polypeptide(L)'
;MLKDKVFELSQKFTGTTHGSSDYDKDHIFVRGSSDREYVPFSYLQKEVPEIDSINKLKAEGFVFSSYDFLEIGEFDQWYLGQFNKRLSSKTMKNLGILHLPDQKAIFDTVEVVHQTFQILKDHKVLMNGKNLPIQLGEWYAKIIFGLHQIKSSSQRGFDFKTENGSTVEVKVHWHDSTSPKGVKIKKSLAELSDFCIIMYVAKNFTIRDILFLDSEFILRKFDTKGHTIFLKDQDVAGYFFSKSDKHFDKVVNKTALLKFASPTLAMKLEDRLK
;
A
#
# COMPACT_ATOMS: atom_id res chain seq x y z
N MET A 1 -35.29 12.24 0.23
CA MET A 1 -34.93 10.85 -0.13
C MET A 1 -34.64 10.07 1.16
N LEU A 2 -34.55 8.73 1.16
CA LEU A 2 -34.32 7.96 2.40
C LEU A 2 -33.00 8.36 3.07
N LYS A 3 -31.98 8.68 2.27
CA LYS A 3 -30.70 9.27 2.71
C LYS A 3 -30.89 10.46 3.66
N ASP A 4 -31.69 11.46 3.25
CA ASP A 4 -31.84 12.70 4.02
C ASP A 4 -32.47 12.42 5.39
N LYS A 5 -33.46 11.51 5.42
CA LYS A 5 -34.08 11.04 6.68
C LYS A 5 -33.06 10.36 7.59
N VAL A 6 -32.19 9.51 7.04
CA VAL A 6 -31.13 8.84 7.82
C VAL A 6 -30.17 9.87 8.42
N PHE A 7 -29.75 10.87 7.65
CA PHE A 7 -28.81 11.89 8.13
C PHE A 7 -29.43 12.77 9.22
N GLU A 8 -30.66 13.23 9.02
CA GLU A 8 -31.42 13.97 10.03
C GLU A 8 -31.57 13.16 11.32
N LEU A 9 -31.96 11.88 11.22
CA LEU A 9 -32.14 11.01 12.38
C LEU A 9 -30.81 10.65 13.06
N SER A 10 -29.72 10.52 12.31
CA SER A 10 -28.39 10.29 12.87
C SER A 10 -27.91 11.48 13.68
N GLN A 11 -28.14 12.70 13.17
CA GLN A 11 -27.83 13.93 13.88
C GLN A 11 -28.71 14.08 15.13
N LYS A 12 -30.01 13.85 15.02
CA LYS A 12 -30.96 13.89 16.14
C LYS A 12 -30.61 12.88 17.22
N PHE A 13 -30.32 11.63 16.84
CA PHE A 13 -29.95 10.58 17.77
C PHE A 13 -28.66 10.93 18.50
N THR A 14 -27.64 11.36 17.75
CA THR A 14 -26.33 11.73 18.29
C THR A 14 -26.38 12.93 19.23
N GLY A 15 -27.30 13.87 19.02
CA GLY A 15 -27.47 15.07 19.82
C GLY A 15 -27.96 14.82 21.26
N THR A 16 -28.38 13.60 21.60
CA THR A 16 -28.88 13.25 22.93
C THR A 16 -28.26 11.94 23.42
N THR A 17 -27.94 11.83 24.70
CA THR A 17 -27.43 10.57 25.27
C THR A 17 -28.55 9.54 25.45
N HIS A 18 -28.27 8.27 25.19
CA HIS A 18 -29.23 7.15 25.24
C HIS A 18 -28.81 6.04 26.22
N GLY A 19 -28.13 6.39 27.30
CA GLY A 19 -27.55 5.43 28.27
C GLY A 19 -28.56 4.51 28.98
N SER A 20 -29.84 4.86 29.01
CA SER A 20 -30.93 4.04 29.58
C SER A 20 -31.71 3.22 28.54
N SER A 21 -31.33 3.30 27.26
CA SER A 21 -31.98 2.56 26.18
C SER A 21 -31.32 1.20 25.96
N ASP A 22 -31.98 0.34 25.18
CA ASP A 22 -31.43 -0.94 24.70
C ASP A 22 -30.73 -0.83 23.34
N TYR A 23 -30.61 0.38 22.79
CA TYR A 23 -30.01 0.63 21.49
C TYR A 23 -28.52 0.29 21.40
N ASP A 24 -27.84 0.18 22.55
CA ASP A 24 -26.45 -0.27 22.61
C ASP A 24 -26.29 -1.75 22.22
N LYS A 25 -27.38 -2.52 22.25
CA LYS A 25 -27.40 -3.95 21.90
C LYS A 25 -27.51 -4.22 20.40
N ASP A 26 -27.77 -3.19 19.60
CA ASP A 26 -27.82 -3.33 18.14
C ASP A 26 -26.48 -3.83 17.59
N HIS A 27 -26.56 -4.65 16.54
CA HIS A 27 -25.39 -5.13 15.81
C HIS A 27 -25.12 -4.32 14.53
N ILE A 28 -26.05 -3.44 14.16
CA ILE A 28 -25.95 -2.63 12.94
C ILE A 28 -26.20 -1.18 13.31
N PHE A 29 -25.23 -0.33 12.97
CA PHE A 29 -25.36 1.11 13.09
C PHE A 29 -25.25 1.73 11.70
N VAL A 30 -25.97 2.83 11.49
CA VAL A 30 -25.93 3.58 10.24
C VAL A 30 -25.24 4.90 10.51
N ARG A 31 -24.23 5.22 9.70
CA ARG A 31 -23.47 6.46 9.76
C ARG A 31 -24.27 7.59 9.11
N GLY A 32 -24.27 8.74 9.77
CA GLY A 32 -24.82 9.99 9.27
C GLY A 32 -23.90 10.70 8.28
N SER A 33 -23.92 12.03 8.31
CA SER A 33 -23.16 12.85 7.36
C SER A 33 -21.67 12.99 7.72
N SER A 34 -21.32 12.76 8.99
CA SER A 34 -19.95 12.87 9.51
C SER A 34 -19.48 11.57 10.17
N ASP A 35 -18.19 11.47 10.52
CA ASP A 35 -17.62 10.35 11.30
C ASP A 35 -18.04 10.37 12.79
N ARG A 36 -18.90 11.32 13.19
CA ARG A 36 -19.35 11.49 14.58
C ARG A 36 -20.83 11.30 14.76
N GLU A 37 -21.55 11.03 13.67
CA GLU A 37 -22.99 10.84 13.67
C GLU A 37 -23.32 9.41 13.32
N TYR A 38 -23.99 8.71 14.22
CA TYR A 38 -24.51 7.38 13.96
C TYR A 38 -25.88 7.21 14.58
N VAL A 39 -26.55 6.16 14.15
CA VAL A 39 -27.85 5.75 14.67
C VAL A 39 -27.97 4.23 14.64
N PRO A 40 -28.50 3.59 15.69
CA PRO A 40 -28.83 2.17 15.67
C PRO A 40 -29.86 1.86 14.58
N PHE A 41 -29.71 0.74 13.89
CA PHE A 41 -30.64 0.37 12.83
C PHE A 41 -32.06 0.16 13.37
N SER A 42 -32.23 -0.43 14.55
CA SER A 42 -33.54 -0.62 15.19
C SER A 42 -34.25 0.71 15.48
N TYR A 43 -33.50 1.78 15.80
CA TYR A 43 -34.06 3.13 15.95
C TYR A 43 -34.57 3.66 14.60
N LEU A 44 -33.80 3.50 13.52
CA LEU A 44 -34.23 3.91 12.18
C LEU A 44 -35.50 3.19 11.72
N GLN A 45 -35.61 1.89 11.95
CA GLN A 45 -36.80 1.11 11.58
C GLN A 45 -38.05 1.62 12.32
N LYS A 46 -37.90 2.07 13.57
CA LYS A 46 -39.00 2.61 14.36
C LYS A 46 -39.47 3.97 13.85
N GLU A 47 -38.54 4.89 13.57
CA GLU A 47 -38.86 6.26 13.15
C GLU A 47 -39.23 6.35 11.65
N VAL A 48 -38.72 5.43 10.83
CA VAL A 48 -38.99 5.36 9.39
C VAL A 48 -39.38 3.93 9.02
N PRO A 49 -40.68 3.56 9.19
CA PRO A 49 -41.15 2.19 8.93
C PRO A 49 -40.94 1.69 7.49
N GLU A 50 -40.72 2.61 6.53
CA GLU A 50 -40.35 2.31 5.15
C GLU A 50 -38.98 1.60 5.04
N ILE A 51 -38.09 1.82 6.03
CA ILE A 51 -36.81 1.11 6.16
C ILE A 51 -37.07 -0.17 6.96
N ASP A 52 -37.66 -1.17 6.30
CA ASP A 52 -37.94 -2.48 6.91
C ASP A 52 -36.71 -3.40 6.98
N SER A 53 -35.70 -3.11 6.17
CA SER A 53 -34.53 -3.96 5.98
C SER A 53 -33.33 -3.14 5.53
N ILE A 54 -32.12 -3.64 5.82
CA ILE A 54 -30.87 -3.01 5.37
C ILE A 54 -30.80 -2.91 3.83
N ASN A 55 -31.54 -3.74 3.10
CA ASN A 55 -31.56 -3.74 1.65
C ASN A 55 -32.19 -2.47 1.07
N LYS A 56 -33.13 -1.84 1.79
CA LYS A 56 -33.67 -0.53 1.42
C LYS A 56 -32.59 0.55 1.43
N LEU A 57 -31.76 0.57 2.46
CA LEU A 57 -30.62 1.49 2.54
C LEU A 57 -29.56 1.18 1.48
N LYS A 58 -29.30 -0.11 1.20
CA LYS A 58 -28.40 -0.50 0.12
C LYS A 58 -28.89 -0.05 -1.26
N ALA A 59 -30.20 -0.10 -1.52
CA ALA A 59 -30.80 0.40 -2.76
C ALA A 59 -30.59 1.92 -2.94
N GLU A 60 -30.43 2.66 -1.84
CA GLU A 60 -30.11 4.09 -1.81
C GLU A 60 -28.60 4.37 -1.85
N GLY A 61 -27.77 3.33 -1.98
CA GLY A 61 -26.32 3.44 -2.11
C GLY A 61 -25.51 3.23 -0.83
N PHE A 62 -26.14 2.95 0.32
CA PHE A 62 -25.41 2.62 1.53
C PHE A 62 -24.66 1.28 1.38
N VAL A 63 -23.46 1.22 1.90
CA VAL A 63 -22.59 0.04 1.89
C VAL A 63 -22.43 -0.47 3.30
N PHE A 64 -22.55 -1.79 3.46
CA PHE A 64 -22.32 -2.47 4.73
C PHE A 64 -20.87 -2.91 4.81
N SER A 65 -20.22 -2.66 5.94
CA SER A 65 -18.92 -3.24 6.25
C SER A 65 -18.82 -3.58 7.73
N SER A 66 -18.06 -4.60 8.07
CA SER A 66 -17.77 -4.89 9.47
C SER A 66 -16.91 -3.77 10.05
N TYR A 67 -17.15 -3.42 11.30
CA TYR A 67 -16.44 -2.37 12.01
C TYR A 67 -14.91 -2.50 11.89
N ASP A 68 -14.38 -3.71 12.10
CA ASP A 68 -12.95 -4.01 12.07
C ASP A 68 -12.26 -3.69 10.73
N PHE A 69 -13.01 -3.56 9.63
CA PHE A 69 -12.44 -3.27 8.30
C PHE A 69 -12.45 -1.78 7.92
N LEU A 70 -13.24 -0.95 8.60
CA LEU A 70 -13.45 0.43 8.18
C LEU A 70 -12.40 1.41 8.74
N GLU A 71 -11.54 0.96 9.66
CA GLU A 71 -10.51 1.80 10.30
C GLU A 71 -11.07 3.13 10.86
N ILE A 72 -12.34 3.13 11.32
CA ILE A 72 -13.02 4.32 11.82
C ILE A 72 -12.53 4.64 13.24
N GLY A 73 -11.85 5.77 13.41
CA GLY A 73 -11.31 6.18 14.71
C GLY A 73 -12.32 6.76 15.70
N GLU A 74 -13.43 7.33 15.22
CA GLU A 74 -14.34 8.15 16.05
C GLU A 74 -15.55 7.36 16.58
N PHE A 75 -15.88 6.19 16.02
CA PHE A 75 -17.06 5.42 16.41
C PHE A 75 -16.99 4.92 17.86
N ASP A 76 -15.83 4.48 18.32
CA ASP A 76 -15.64 4.05 19.72
C ASP A 76 -15.94 5.16 20.71
N GLN A 77 -15.51 6.38 20.37
CA GLN A 77 -15.76 7.58 21.18
C GLN A 77 -17.23 7.97 21.13
N TRP A 78 -17.85 7.93 19.95
CA TRP A 78 -19.27 8.16 19.78
C TRP A 78 -20.09 7.17 20.63
N TYR A 79 -19.84 5.87 20.51
CA TYR A 79 -20.58 4.82 21.22
C TYR A 79 -20.47 5.00 22.74
N LEU A 80 -19.26 5.32 23.24
CA LEU A 80 -19.05 5.65 24.64
C LEU A 80 -19.86 6.88 25.06
N GLY A 81 -19.86 7.95 24.27
CA GLY A 81 -20.64 9.16 24.56
C GLY A 81 -22.15 8.92 24.54
N GLN A 82 -22.65 8.11 23.61
CA GLN A 82 -24.08 7.84 23.46
C GLN A 82 -24.62 6.93 24.56
N PHE A 83 -23.91 5.86 24.88
CA PHE A 83 -24.43 4.80 25.75
C PHE A 83 -23.76 4.74 27.12
N ASN A 84 -22.73 5.55 27.36
CA ASN A 84 -21.86 5.48 28.54
C ASN A 84 -21.27 4.06 28.75
N LYS A 85 -20.99 3.37 27.64
CA LYS A 85 -20.51 1.98 27.59
C LYS A 85 -19.31 1.91 26.66
N ARG A 86 -18.26 1.16 27.04
CA ARG A 86 -17.14 0.88 26.15
C ARG A 86 -17.48 -0.27 25.21
N LEU A 87 -17.08 -0.16 23.95
CA LEU A 87 -17.17 -1.26 23.01
C LEU A 87 -16.23 -2.40 23.43
N SER A 88 -16.81 -3.56 23.69
CA SER A 88 -16.02 -4.77 23.97
C SER A 88 -15.48 -5.36 22.66
N SER A 89 -14.32 -6.03 22.71
CA SER A 89 -13.78 -6.72 21.53
C SER A 89 -14.71 -7.81 20.98
N LYS A 90 -15.61 -8.37 21.81
CA LYS A 90 -16.64 -9.32 21.37
C LYS A 90 -17.75 -8.62 20.58
N THR A 91 -18.12 -7.41 21.00
CA THR A 91 -19.13 -6.59 20.31
C THR A 91 -18.60 -6.09 18.97
N MET A 92 -17.36 -5.56 18.94
CA MET A 92 -16.70 -5.04 17.74
C MET A 92 -16.72 -6.04 16.56
N LYS A 93 -16.36 -7.31 16.83
CA LYS A 93 -16.33 -8.37 15.81
C LYS A 93 -17.67 -8.66 15.13
N ASN A 94 -18.77 -8.37 15.80
CA ASN A 94 -20.12 -8.64 15.30
C ASN A 94 -20.84 -7.35 14.86
N LEU A 95 -20.15 -6.22 14.88
CA LEU A 95 -20.72 -4.92 14.59
C LEU A 95 -20.56 -4.60 13.10
N GLY A 96 -21.68 -4.24 12.47
CA GLY A 96 -21.74 -3.74 11.11
C GLY A 96 -22.05 -2.25 11.07
N ILE A 97 -21.36 -1.54 10.18
CA ILE A 97 -21.63 -0.13 9.90
C ILE A 97 -22.15 -0.02 8.47
N LEU A 98 -23.35 0.55 8.32
CA LEU A 98 -23.84 1.06 7.04
C LEU A 98 -23.37 2.49 6.88
N HIS A 99 -22.67 2.79 5.79
CA HIS A 99 -22.20 4.13 5.47
C HIS A 99 -22.47 4.44 4.00
N LEU A 100 -22.56 5.71 3.64
CA LEU A 100 -22.79 6.14 2.26
C LEU A 100 -21.51 6.74 1.69
N PRO A 101 -20.80 6.04 0.79
CA PRO A 101 -19.61 6.60 0.15
C PRO A 101 -19.97 7.82 -0.72
N ASP A 102 -19.08 8.80 -0.77
CA ASP A 102 -19.20 9.91 -1.73
C ASP A 102 -18.82 9.41 -3.14
N GLN A 103 -19.83 8.96 -3.87
CA GLN A 103 -19.66 8.42 -5.22
C GLN A 103 -19.04 9.44 -6.18
N LYS A 104 -19.39 10.73 -6.04
CA LYS A 104 -18.86 11.77 -6.93
C LYS A 104 -17.37 11.96 -6.68
N ALA A 105 -16.96 12.13 -5.43
CA ALA A 105 -15.55 12.25 -5.09
C ALA A 105 -14.74 11.02 -5.52
N ILE A 106 -15.33 9.81 -5.41
CA ILE A 106 -14.71 8.57 -5.89
C ILE A 106 -14.52 8.61 -7.41
N PHE A 107 -15.55 8.93 -8.20
CA PHE A 107 -15.44 8.97 -9.66
C PHE A 107 -14.44 10.04 -10.14
N ASP A 108 -14.49 11.23 -9.56
CA ASP A 108 -13.55 12.31 -9.86
C ASP A 108 -12.10 11.86 -9.57
N THR A 109 -11.88 11.16 -8.45
CA THR A 109 -10.56 10.64 -8.08
C THR A 109 -10.09 9.53 -9.04
N VAL A 110 -10.99 8.64 -9.47
CA VAL A 110 -10.68 7.58 -10.43
C VAL A 110 -10.19 8.18 -11.76
N GLU A 111 -10.78 9.30 -12.20
CA GLU A 111 -10.32 10.01 -13.39
C GLU A 111 -8.89 10.54 -13.23
N VAL A 112 -8.57 11.19 -12.10
CA VAL A 112 -7.21 11.67 -11.81
C VAL A 112 -6.20 10.52 -11.77
N VAL A 113 -6.57 9.39 -11.16
CA VAL A 113 -5.72 8.18 -11.14
C VAL A 113 -5.51 7.67 -12.56
N HIS A 114 -6.55 7.62 -13.39
CA HIS A 114 -6.45 7.21 -14.79
C HIS A 114 -5.48 8.11 -15.57
N GLN A 115 -5.62 9.44 -15.46
CA GLN A 115 -4.74 10.41 -16.11
C GLN A 115 -3.28 10.24 -15.65
N THR A 116 -3.06 10.06 -14.35
CA THR A 116 -1.71 9.82 -13.78
C THR A 116 -1.09 8.53 -14.34
N PHE A 117 -1.86 7.44 -14.39
CA PHE A 117 -1.39 6.18 -14.98
C PHE A 117 -1.11 6.32 -16.49
N GLN A 118 -1.89 7.13 -17.20
CA GLN A 118 -1.68 7.39 -18.62
C GLN A 118 -0.38 8.13 -18.88
N ILE A 119 -0.09 9.19 -18.11
CA ILE A 119 1.20 9.92 -18.18
C ILE A 119 2.37 8.95 -18.00
N LEU A 120 2.31 8.06 -17.00
CA LEU A 120 3.38 7.09 -16.74
C LEU A 120 3.52 6.04 -17.87
N LYS A 121 2.41 5.63 -18.51
CA LYS A 121 2.43 4.73 -19.68
C LYS A 121 3.02 5.42 -20.91
N ASP A 122 2.68 6.68 -21.14
CA ASP A 122 3.17 7.45 -22.29
C ASP A 122 4.69 7.62 -22.22
N HIS A 123 5.22 7.84 -21.01
CA HIS A 123 6.66 7.90 -20.72
C HIS A 123 7.32 6.52 -20.53
N LYS A 124 6.61 5.43 -20.85
CA LYS A 124 7.13 4.04 -20.82
C LYS A 124 7.66 3.59 -19.45
N VAL A 125 7.14 4.19 -18.38
CA VAL A 125 7.39 3.76 -16.99
C VAL A 125 6.48 2.58 -16.64
N LEU A 126 5.21 2.63 -17.08
CA LEU A 126 4.24 1.56 -16.88
C LEU A 126 3.99 0.78 -18.17
N MET A 127 4.44 -0.47 -18.18
CA MET A 127 4.33 -1.40 -19.30
C MET A 127 3.89 -2.75 -18.72
N ASN A 128 2.71 -3.27 -19.09
CA ASN A 128 2.26 -4.64 -18.79
C ASN A 128 1.51 -4.91 -17.46
N GLY A 129 0.82 -3.92 -16.87
CA GLY A 129 -0.12 -4.16 -15.76
C GLY A 129 0.50 -4.69 -14.46
N LYS A 130 1.83 -4.72 -14.34
CA LYS A 130 2.55 -5.01 -13.09
C LYS A 130 2.26 -3.92 -12.05
N ASN A 131 2.45 -4.26 -10.77
CA ASN A 131 2.26 -3.33 -9.66
C ASN A 131 3.18 -2.09 -9.77
N LEU A 132 2.62 -0.88 -9.59
CA LEU A 132 3.27 0.42 -9.77
C LEU A 132 4.63 0.55 -9.03
N PRO A 133 4.76 0.22 -7.73
CA PRO A 133 6.04 0.30 -7.04
C PRO A 133 7.11 -0.59 -7.66
N ILE A 134 6.73 -1.79 -8.13
CA ILE A 134 7.66 -2.71 -8.78
C ILE A 134 8.15 -2.11 -10.10
N GLN A 135 7.25 -1.58 -10.93
CA GLN A 135 7.61 -0.97 -12.20
C GLN A 135 8.46 0.29 -12.02
N LEU A 136 8.13 1.13 -11.03
CA LEU A 136 8.95 2.29 -10.69
C LEU A 136 10.34 1.88 -10.22
N GLY A 137 10.46 0.87 -9.34
CA GLY A 137 11.77 0.37 -8.90
C GLY A 137 12.60 -0.23 -10.05
N GLU A 138 11.97 -1.01 -10.94
CA GLU A 138 12.58 -1.53 -12.17
C GLU A 138 13.04 -0.38 -13.09
N TRP A 139 12.22 0.67 -13.25
CA TRP A 139 12.54 1.86 -14.03
C TRP A 139 13.66 2.69 -13.43
N TYR A 140 13.68 2.89 -12.11
CA TYR A 140 14.79 3.53 -11.39
C TYR A 140 16.10 2.77 -11.60
N ALA A 141 16.10 1.45 -11.42
CA ALA A 141 17.28 0.64 -11.66
C ALA A 141 17.78 0.80 -13.12
N LYS A 142 16.84 0.78 -14.08
CA LYS A 142 17.14 0.97 -15.50
C LYS A 142 17.87 2.29 -15.77
N ILE A 143 17.33 3.41 -15.29
CA ILE A 143 17.91 4.73 -15.57
C ILE A 143 19.19 5.01 -14.78
N ILE A 144 19.29 4.51 -13.53
CA ILE A 144 20.44 4.74 -12.64
C ILE A 144 21.65 3.95 -13.11
N PHE A 145 21.46 2.68 -13.50
CA PHE A 145 22.52 1.75 -13.87
C PHE A 145 22.65 1.55 -15.39
N GLY A 146 21.93 2.33 -16.20
CA GLY A 146 22.01 2.26 -17.67
C GLY A 146 21.59 0.90 -18.25
N LEU A 147 20.59 0.25 -17.65
CA LEU A 147 20.21 -1.11 -18.06
C LEU A 147 19.42 -1.10 -19.38
N HIS A 148 19.70 -2.06 -20.23
CA HIS A 148 18.90 -2.40 -21.40
C HIS A 148 17.79 -3.36 -21.00
N GLN A 149 16.54 -3.00 -21.33
CA GLN A 149 15.39 -3.87 -21.13
C GLN A 149 15.07 -4.57 -22.45
N ILE A 150 15.32 -5.87 -22.51
CA ILE A 150 15.24 -6.65 -23.74
C ILE A 150 14.15 -7.70 -23.59
N LYS A 151 13.36 -7.95 -24.64
CA LYS A 151 12.35 -9.00 -24.63
C LYS A 151 13.00 -10.34 -24.30
N SER A 152 12.49 -11.02 -23.27
CA SER A 152 13.04 -12.31 -22.86
C SER A 152 12.67 -13.36 -23.89
N SER A 153 13.60 -14.30 -24.14
CA SER A 153 13.27 -15.53 -24.86
C SER A 153 12.39 -16.48 -24.04
N SER A 154 12.23 -16.20 -22.72
CA SER A 154 11.35 -16.92 -21.81
C SER A 154 9.97 -16.26 -21.67
N GLN A 155 8.99 -16.96 -21.10
CA GLN A 155 7.65 -16.43 -20.79
C GLN A 155 7.64 -15.28 -19.74
N ARG A 156 8.81 -14.83 -19.27
CA ARG A 156 8.96 -13.77 -18.24
C ARG A 156 8.76 -12.34 -18.75
N GLY A 157 8.60 -12.16 -20.06
CA GLY A 157 8.34 -10.86 -20.68
C GLY A 157 9.62 -10.12 -21.10
N PHE A 158 10.48 -9.77 -20.15
CA PHE A 158 11.76 -9.07 -20.42
C PHE A 158 12.86 -9.42 -19.42
N ASP A 159 14.10 -9.27 -19.86
CA ASP A 159 15.33 -9.38 -19.06
C ASP A 159 16.05 -8.03 -19.05
N PHE A 160 16.73 -7.69 -17.96
CA PHE A 160 17.64 -6.54 -17.92
C PHE A 160 19.06 -6.98 -18.25
N LYS A 161 19.78 -6.17 -19.02
CA LYS A 161 21.20 -6.36 -19.31
C LYS A 161 21.98 -5.07 -19.10
N THR A 162 23.22 -5.17 -18.69
CA THR A 162 24.18 -4.05 -18.77
C THR A 162 24.56 -3.78 -20.22
N GLU A 163 25.25 -2.67 -20.48
CA GLU A 163 25.81 -2.36 -21.80
C GLU A 163 26.71 -3.49 -22.33
N ASN A 164 27.48 -4.13 -21.45
CA ASN A 164 28.39 -5.24 -21.77
C ASN A 164 27.69 -6.59 -21.90
N GLY A 165 26.35 -6.64 -21.78
CA GLY A 165 25.55 -7.84 -21.98
C GLY A 165 25.35 -8.73 -20.75
N SER A 166 25.92 -8.38 -19.59
CA SER A 166 25.67 -9.11 -18.34
C SER A 166 24.20 -9.01 -17.94
N THR A 167 23.60 -10.13 -17.56
CA THR A 167 22.18 -10.21 -17.19
C THR A 167 21.96 -9.74 -15.76
N VAL A 168 20.91 -8.96 -15.53
CA VAL A 168 20.61 -8.33 -14.25
C VAL A 168 19.18 -8.69 -13.82
N GLU A 169 19.04 -9.19 -12.59
CA GLU A 169 17.75 -9.33 -11.94
C GLU A 169 17.49 -8.10 -11.06
N VAL A 170 16.34 -7.45 -11.23
CA VAL A 170 15.93 -6.33 -10.37
C VAL A 170 14.84 -6.79 -9.40
N LYS A 171 15.08 -6.60 -8.11
CA LYS A 171 14.13 -6.83 -7.03
C LYS A 171 13.75 -5.52 -6.37
N VAL A 172 12.45 -5.35 -6.11
CA VAL A 172 11.94 -4.14 -5.48
C VAL A 172 11.31 -4.51 -4.14
N HIS A 173 11.79 -3.87 -3.07
CA HIS A 173 11.23 -3.96 -1.73
C HIS A 173 10.48 -2.67 -1.41
N TRP A 174 9.15 -2.70 -1.52
CA TRP A 174 8.29 -1.53 -1.31
C TRP A 174 7.71 -1.50 0.10
N HIS A 175 8.33 -0.72 0.98
CA HIS A 175 7.91 -0.48 2.37
C HIS A 175 8.79 0.61 2.99
N ASP A 176 8.30 1.33 4.00
CA ASP A 176 9.07 2.40 4.67
C ASP A 176 10.20 1.87 5.57
N SER A 177 10.06 0.63 6.05
CA SER A 177 11.07 -0.09 6.81
C SER A 177 11.43 -1.41 6.13
N THR A 178 12.65 -1.93 6.37
CA THR A 178 12.99 -3.26 5.85
C THR A 178 12.25 -4.35 6.62
N SER A 179 11.83 -5.41 5.92
CA SER A 179 11.28 -6.60 6.55
C SER A 179 12.28 -7.23 7.53
N PRO A 180 11.88 -7.57 8.77
CA PRO A 180 12.74 -8.31 9.70
C PRO A 180 13.21 -9.67 9.17
N LYS A 181 12.46 -10.24 8.21
CA LYS A 181 12.83 -11.49 7.54
C LYS A 181 13.91 -11.27 6.48
N GLY A 182 14.07 -10.06 5.96
CA GLY A 182 14.91 -9.75 4.80
C GLY A 182 14.16 -9.82 3.47
N VAL A 183 14.90 -9.61 2.37
CA VAL A 183 14.34 -9.61 1.01
C VAL A 183 14.31 -11.03 0.48
N LYS A 184 13.13 -11.48 0.01
CA LYS A 184 12.93 -12.82 -0.53
C LYS A 184 13.58 -12.94 -1.92
N ILE A 185 14.55 -13.83 -2.06
CA ILE A 185 15.24 -14.12 -3.33
C ILE A 185 15.03 -15.59 -3.72
N LYS A 186 14.64 -15.84 -4.97
CA LYS A 186 14.50 -17.19 -5.52
C LYS A 186 15.82 -17.62 -6.16
N LYS A 187 16.22 -18.87 -5.93
CA LYS A 187 17.48 -19.43 -6.45
C LYS A 187 17.58 -19.31 -7.97
N SER A 188 16.50 -19.69 -8.66
CA SER A 188 16.44 -19.65 -10.12
C SER A 188 16.65 -18.25 -10.71
N LEU A 189 16.32 -17.19 -9.98
CA LEU A 189 16.53 -15.83 -10.48
C LEU A 189 18.00 -15.42 -10.35
N ALA A 190 18.65 -15.81 -9.25
CA ALA A 190 20.09 -15.62 -9.08
C ALA A 190 20.90 -16.51 -10.05
N GLU A 191 20.44 -17.74 -10.35
CA GLU A 191 21.09 -18.62 -11.34
C GLU A 191 20.99 -18.11 -12.78
N LEU A 192 19.99 -17.27 -13.09
CA LEU A 192 19.72 -16.76 -14.44
C LEU A 192 20.23 -15.32 -14.67
N SER A 193 20.92 -14.74 -13.68
CA SER A 193 21.45 -13.38 -13.75
C SER A 193 22.89 -13.34 -13.23
N ASP A 194 23.72 -12.48 -13.79
CA ASP A 194 25.07 -12.23 -13.29
C ASP A 194 25.05 -11.33 -12.05
N PHE A 195 24.11 -10.39 -12.03
CA PHE A 195 23.92 -9.45 -10.92
C PHE A 195 22.47 -9.42 -10.45
N CYS A 196 22.29 -9.10 -9.16
CA CYS A 196 20.99 -8.78 -8.59
C CYS A 196 21.02 -7.39 -7.96
N ILE A 197 20.13 -6.52 -8.42
CA ILE A 197 19.91 -5.19 -7.87
C ILE A 197 18.67 -5.24 -6.97
N ILE A 198 18.80 -4.80 -5.72
CA ILE A 198 17.67 -4.66 -4.80
C ILE A 198 17.40 -3.18 -4.57
N MET A 199 16.26 -2.71 -5.07
CA MET A 199 15.76 -1.35 -4.89
C MET A 199 14.84 -1.30 -3.68
N TYR A 200 15.24 -0.58 -2.63
CA TYR A 200 14.38 -0.32 -1.48
C TYR A 200 13.60 0.97 -1.73
N VAL A 201 12.28 0.88 -1.85
CA VAL A 201 11.40 1.99 -2.21
C VAL A 201 10.40 2.24 -1.07
N ALA A 202 10.25 3.50 -0.65
CA ALA A 202 9.29 3.92 0.38
C ALA A 202 7.84 3.96 -0.16
N LYS A 203 6.85 4.07 0.72
CA LYS A 203 5.42 4.20 0.33
C LYS A 203 5.14 5.44 -0.51
N ASN A 204 5.96 6.49 -0.36
CA ASN A 204 5.93 7.70 -1.18
C ASN A 204 6.69 7.57 -2.53
N PHE A 205 7.12 6.36 -2.91
CA PHE A 205 7.81 6.04 -4.16
C PHE A 205 9.25 6.59 -4.32
N THR A 206 9.86 7.12 -3.25
CA THR A 206 11.28 7.50 -3.24
C THR A 206 12.20 6.32 -2.89
N ILE A 207 13.45 6.37 -3.35
CA ILE A 207 14.46 5.34 -3.08
C ILE A 207 15.04 5.54 -1.67
N ARG A 208 14.87 4.55 -0.80
CA ARG A 208 15.44 4.53 0.56
C ARG A 208 16.88 4.05 0.56
N ASP A 209 17.19 3.04 -0.24
CA ASP A 209 18.53 2.49 -0.39
C ASP A 209 18.61 1.57 -1.61
N ILE A 210 19.83 1.18 -1.98
CA ILE A 210 20.12 0.27 -3.09
C ILE A 210 21.17 -0.75 -2.66
N LEU A 211 20.98 -2.00 -3.07
CA LEU A 211 22.03 -3.02 -3.13
C LEU A 211 22.30 -3.38 -4.58
N PHE A 212 23.56 -3.46 -4.95
CA PHE A 212 24.02 -4.06 -6.19
C PHE A 212 24.91 -5.23 -5.80
N LEU A 213 24.52 -6.46 -6.15
CA LEU A 213 25.18 -7.68 -5.66
C LEU A 213 25.52 -8.61 -6.81
N ASP A 214 26.67 -9.27 -6.73
CA ASP A 214 27.01 -10.38 -7.59
C ASP A 214 26.09 -11.57 -7.29
N SER A 215 25.48 -12.16 -8.32
CA SER A 215 24.59 -13.31 -8.12
C SER A 215 25.35 -14.50 -7.53
N GLU A 216 26.65 -14.65 -7.81
CA GLU A 216 27.48 -15.69 -7.20
C GLU A 216 27.56 -15.54 -5.67
N PHE A 217 27.71 -14.30 -5.17
CA PHE A 217 27.68 -14.02 -3.74
C PHE A 217 26.34 -14.44 -3.12
N ILE A 218 25.23 -14.16 -3.81
CA ILE A 218 23.89 -14.57 -3.36
C ILE A 218 23.75 -16.10 -3.40
N LEU A 219 24.23 -16.76 -4.45
CA LEU A 219 24.14 -18.21 -4.63
C LEU A 219 24.87 -18.97 -3.53
N ARG A 220 26.01 -18.46 -3.04
CA ARG A 220 26.72 -19.03 -1.88
C ARG A 220 25.89 -19.00 -0.59
N LYS A 221 24.86 -18.14 -0.50
CA LYS A 221 23.95 -18.06 0.66
C LYS A 221 22.81 -19.11 0.60
N PHE A 222 22.65 -19.85 -0.49
CA PHE A 222 21.66 -20.93 -0.62
C PHE A 222 22.12 -22.27 -0.02
N ASP A 223 23.07 -22.25 0.92
CA ASP A 223 23.74 -23.45 1.39
C ASP A 223 22.73 -24.50 1.91
N THR A 224 22.71 -25.64 1.23
CA THR A 224 21.76 -26.77 1.30
C THR A 224 20.28 -26.52 0.90
N LYS A 225 19.97 -26.82 -0.38
CA LYS A 225 18.68 -27.23 -1.00
C LYS A 225 17.43 -26.35 -0.82
N GLY A 226 17.57 -25.05 -0.54
CA GLY A 226 16.44 -24.10 -0.63
C GLY A 226 16.21 -23.59 -2.06
N HIS A 227 14.95 -23.47 -2.50
CA HIS A 227 14.60 -22.71 -3.72
C HIS A 227 14.44 -21.21 -3.47
N THR A 228 14.47 -20.79 -2.20
CA THR A 228 14.31 -19.40 -1.78
C THR A 228 15.10 -19.15 -0.49
N ILE A 229 15.76 -18.00 -0.41
CA ILE A 229 16.30 -17.45 0.82
C ILE A 229 15.62 -16.12 1.14
N PHE A 230 15.77 -15.67 2.37
CA PHE A 230 15.55 -14.28 2.72
C PHE A 230 16.90 -13.64 3.07
N LEU A 231 17.33 -12.71 2.23
CA LEU A 231 18.58 -11.99 2.40
C LEU A 231 18.39 -10.94 3.49
N LYS A 232 18.96 -11.17 4.67
CA LYS A 232 18.84 -10.25 5.81
C LYS A 232 19.80 -9.08 5.65
N ASP A 233 19.37 -7.90 6.06
CA ASP A 233 20.18 -6.67 5.96
C ASP A 233 21.54 -6.80 6.65
N GLN A 234 21.61 -7.54 7.77
CA GLN A 234 22.87 -7.78 8.47
C GLN A 234 23.91 -8.53 7.61
N ASP A 235 23.46 -9.42 6.72
CA ASP A 235 24.33 -10.25 5.89
C ASP A 235 24.91 -9.48 4.69
N VAL A 236 24.29 -8.34 4.36
CA VAL A 236 24.64 -7.47 3.22
C VAL A 236 24.83 -6.01 3.62
N ALA A 237 25.01 -5.74 4.92
CA ALA A 237 25.08 -4.38 5.47
C ALA A 237 26.17 -3.52 4.79
N GLY A 238 27.30 -4.15 4.44
CA GLY A 238 28.43 -3.50 3.78
C GLY A 238 28.26 -3.25 2.27
N TYR A 239 27.09 -3.55 1.70
CA TYR A 239 26.79 -3.36 0.28
C TYR A 239 25.73 -2.28 0.04
N PHE A 240 25.07 -1.78 1.10
CA PHE A 240 24.11 -0.70 0.98
C PHE A 240 24.81 0.57 0.50
N PHE A 241 24.22 1.23 -0.49
CA PHE A 241 24.74 2.48 -1.02
C PHE A 241 24.79 3.57 0.05
N SER A 242 23.87 3.56 1.01
CA SER A 242 23.90 4.47 2.16
C SER A 242 25.08 4.24 3.13
N LYS A 243 25.84 3.14 2.98
CA LYS A 243 26.92 2.73 3.90
C LYS A 243 28.26 2.49 3.21
N SER A 244 28.25 2.13 1.93
CA SER A 244 29.42 1.63 1.18
C SER A 244 29.44 2.20 -0.23
N ASP A 245 30.64 2.36 -0.81
CA ASP A 245 30.90 2.94 -2.13
C ASP A 245 31.34 1.88 -3.14
N LYS A 246 31.44 0.60 -2.71
CA LYS A 246 31.93 -0.55 -3.49
C LYS A 246 31.35 -0.70 -4.89
N HIS A 247 30.16 -0.17 -5.15
CA HIS A 247 29.46 -0.30 -6.43
C HIS A 247 29.00 1.05 -7.01
N PHE A 248 29.58 2.17 -6.54
CA PHE A 248 29.27 3.49 -7.07
C PHE A 248 29.81 3.67 -8.49
N ASP A 249 30.87 2.95 -8.84
CA ASP A 249 31.40 2.84 -10.20
C ASP A 249 30.37 2.28 -11.20
N LYS A 250 29.37 1.52 -10.72
CA LYS A 250 28.28 0.99 -11.55
C LYS A 250 27.19 2.03 -11.84
N VAL A 251 27.16 3.15 -11.12
CA VAL A 251 26.15 4.19 -11.32
C VAL A 251 26.46 4.99 -12.58
N VAL A 252 25.59 4.87 -13.59
CA VAL A 252 25.70 5.61 -14.85
C VAL A 252 25.09 7.00 -14.71
N ASN A 253 23.91 7.10 -14.08
CA ASN A 253 23.18 8.37 -13.94
C ASN A 253 23.08 8.80 -12.46
N LYS A 254 24.14 9.46 -11.98
CA LYS A 254 24.22 10.00 -10.62
C LYS A 254 23.10 11.02 -10.32
N THR A 255 22.76 11.86 -11.30
CA THR A 255 21.70 12.86 -11.17
C THR A 255 20.32 12.23 -10.93
N ALA A 256 19.99 11.17 -11.68
CA ALA A 256 18.75 10.43 -11.47
C ALA A 256 18.72 9.77 -10.08
N LEU A 257 19.84 9.17 -9.66
CA LEU A 257 19.95 8.56 -8.33
C LEU A 257 19.65 9.58 -7.22
N LEU A 258 20.27 10.76 -7.26
CA LEU A 258 20.03 11.82 -6.27
C LEU A 258 18.60 12.36 -6.35
N LYS A 259 18.05 12.54 -7.56
CA LYS A 259 16.69 13.08 -7.77
C LYS A 259 15.59 12.17 -7.22
N PHE A 260 15.75 10.85 -7.32
CA PHE A 260 14.74 9.89 -6.89
C PHE A 260 15.01 9.30 -5.50
N ALA A 261 16.18 9.59 -4.93
CA ALA A 261 16.51 9.24 -3.55
C ALA A 261 15.60 9.98 -2.55
N SER A 262 15.32 9.30 -1.44
CA SER A 262 14.79 9.96 -0.25
C SER A 262 15.80 11.01 0.24
N PRO A 263 15.36 12.09 0.90
CA PRO A 263 16.28 13.13 1.39
C PRO A 263 17.44 12.57 2.22
N THR A 264 17.15 11.60 3.10
CA THR A 264 18.15 10.93 3.93
C THR A 264 19.19 10.16 3.11
N LEU A 265 18.78 9.49 2.03
CA LEU A 265 19.71 8.79 1.15
C LEU A 265 20.53 9.79 0.33
N ALA A 266 19.86 10.80 -0.26
CA ALA A 266 20.52 11.82 -1.08
C ALA A 266 21.66 12.51 -0.32
N MET A 267 21.43 12.94 0.92
CA MET A 267 22.47 13.54 1.77
C MET A 267 23.68 12.62 1.99
N LYS A 268 23.46 11.30 2.15
CA LYS A 268 24.56 10.33 2.34
C LYS A 268 25.34 10.08 1.04
N LEU A 269 24.69 10.28 -0.11
CA LEU A 269 25.29 10.04 -1.41
C LEU A 269 25.99 11.27 -1.97
N GLU A 270 25.52 12.47 -1.66
CA GLU A 270 26.00 13.74 -2.23
C GLU A 270 27.50 13.95 -2.06
N ASP A 271 28.07 13.58 -0.91
CA ASP A 271 29.51 13.72 -0.68
C ASP A 271 30.35 12.59 -1.30
N ARG A 272 29.72 11.46 -1.61
CA ARG A 272 30.42 10.25 -2.04
C ARG A 272 30.31 9.98 -3.54
N LEU A 273 29.37 10.63 -4.22
CA LEU A 273 29.16 10.54 -5.66
C LEU A 273 29.78 11.71 -6.44
N LYS A 274 30.51 12.62 -5.78
CA LYS A 274 31.30 13.67 -6.45
C LYS A 274 32.33 13.07 -7.40
#